data_AF-A0A3A5J0N1-F1
#
_entry.id   AF-A0A3A5J0N1-F1
#
_cell.length_a   1.000
_cell.length_b   1.000
_cell.length_c   1.000
_cell.angle_alpha   90.00
_cell.angle_beta   90.00
_cell.angle_gamma   90.00
#
_symmetry.space_group_name_H-M   'P 1'
#
loop_
_entity.id
_entity.type
_entity.pdbx_description
1 polymer ?
#
loop_
_entity_poly.entity_id
_entity_poly.type
_entity_poly.pdbx_seq_one_letter_code
_entity_poly.pdbx_strand_id
1 'polypeptide(L)'
;MAENMPEIKIDADNMYREESFTDLKVGSIRKLTPVTATGEDDTSRDVHYEGSASLMTPAGNLPLSFDLEASDLAEAIEKFPEAVNAAAERAIDELKEMQRQQSQRIQVPGQGGDGGYGGGQGGGRIQF
;
A
#
# COMPACT_ATOMS: atom_id res chain seq x y z
N MET A 1 -17.58 -9.74 -31.19
CA MET A 1 -18.11 -9.01 -30.02
C MET A 1 -16.91 -8.39 -29.30
N ALA A 2 -16.51 -7.18 -29.69
CA ALA A 2 -15.55 -6.38 -28.94
C ALA A 2 -16.39 -5.40 -28.11
N GLU A 3 -17.11 -5.95 -27.13
CA GLU A 3 -18.03 -5.16 -26.30
C GLU A 3 -17.30 -4.74 -25.01
N ASN A 4 -17.22 -3.43 -24.83
CA ASN A 4 -16.89 -2.70 -23.60
C ASN A 4 -15.43 -2.76 -23.11
N MET A 5 -14.50 -2.20 -23.90
CA MET A 5 -13.27 -1.66 -23.30
C MET A 5 -13.61 -0.32 -22.63
N PRO A 6 -13.23 -0.10 -21.35
CA PRO A 6 -13.43 1.19 -20.70
C PRO A 6 -12.71 2.29 -21.47
N GLU A 7 -13.37 3.44 -21.63
CA GLU A 7 -12.78 4.58 -22.31
C GLU A 7 -11.68 5.18 -21.42
N ILE A 8 -10.42 4.99 -21.83
CA ILE A 8 -9.26 5.53 -21.13
C ILE A 8 -9.09 6.98 -21.58
N LYS A 9 -9.42 7.93 -20.70
CA LYS A 9 -9.28 9.37 -20.91
C LYS A 9 -8.41 9.99 -19.83
N ILE A 10 -7.58 10.95 -20.22
CA ILE A 10 -6.90 11.84 -19.29
C ILE A 10 -7.89 12.92 -18.85
N ASP A 11 -7.84 13.26 -17.57
CA ASP A 11 -8.54 14.41 -17.02
C ASP A 11 -7.70 15.68 -17.24
N ALA A 12 -8.04 16.44 -18.27
CA ALA A 12 -7.30 17.65 -18.65
C ALA A 12 -7.41 18.77 -17.60
N ASP A 13 -8.39 18.72 -16.71
CA ASP A 13 -8.59 19.71 -15.65
C ASP A 13 -7.72 19.40 -14.40
N ASN A 14 -7.21 18.17 -14.29
CA ASN A 14 -6.38 17.69 -13.18
C ASN A 14 -4.95 17.37 -13.61
N MET A 15 -4.37 18.22 -14.47
CA MET A 15 -3.00 18.06 -14.93
C MET A 15 -1.99 18.67 -13.95
N TYR A 16 -0.86 17.97 -13.79
CA TYR A 16 0.29 18.40 -13.00
C TYR A 16 1.59 18.18 -13.78
N ARG A 17 2.54 19.10 -13.61
CA ARG A 17 3.93 18.93 -13.99
C ARG A 17 4.70 18.39 -12.79
N GLU A 18 5.39 17.27 -12.99
CA GLU A 18 6.22 16.64 -11.96
C GLU A 18 7.69 17.05 -12.09
N GLU A 19 8.30 17.48 -10.99
CA GLU A 19 9.75 17.72 -10.86
C GLU A 19 10.30 16.86 -9.72
N SER A 20 11.39 16.13 -9.93
CA SER A 20 11.99 15.25 -8.91
C SER A 20 13.32 15.80 -8.39
N PHE A 21 13.47 15.81 -7.08
CA PHE A 21 14.65 16.25 -6.33
C PHE A 21 15.16 15.08 -5.49
N THR A 22 16.45 14.77 -5.55
CA THR A 22 17.02 13.65 -4.80
C THR A 22 18.45 13.96 -4.39
N ASP A 23 18.83 13.43 -3.22
CA ASP A 23 20.21 13.43 -2.74
C ASP A 23 20.98 12.16 -3.15
N LEU A 24 20.32 11.24 -3.87
CA LEU A 24 20.81 9.92 -4.28
C LEU A 24 21.23 9.01 -3.11
N LYS A 25 20.74 9.26 -1.90
CA LYS A 25 21.11 8.51 -0.69
C LYS A 25 19.91 8.12 0.14
N VAL A 26 19.13 9.11 0.58
CA VAL A 26 18.06 8.93 1.57
C VAL A 26 16.71 8.76 0.91
N GLY A 27 16.45 9.53 -0.16
CA GLY A 27 15.15 9.50 -0.82
C GLY A 27 15.00 10.51 -1.95
N SER A 28 13.77 10.75 -2.35
CA SER A 28 13.44 11.79 -3.31
C SER A 28 12.16 12.54 -2.95
N ILE A 29 12.10 13.82 -3.32
CA ILE A 29 10.95 14.69 -3.21
C ILE A 29 10.44 14.96 -4.61
N ARG A 30 9.16 14.75 -4.87
CA ARG A 30 8.48 15.20 -6.08
C ARG A 30 7.71 16.47 -5.78
N LYS A 31 7.89 17.49 -6.61
CA LYS A 31 7.04 18.68 -6.66
C LYS A 31 6.04 18.49 -7.78
N LEU A 32 4.77 18.58 -7.45
CA LEU A 32 3.65 18.53 -8.38
C LEU A 32 3.12 19.96 -8.55
N THR A 33 3.49 20.59 -9.66
CA THR A 33 2.99 21.93 -9.99
C THR A 33 1.75 21.79 -10.85
N PRO A 34 0.58 22.28 -10.42
CA PRO A 34 -0.63 22.22 -11.24
C PRO A 34 -0.42 23.01 -12.54
N VAL A 35 -0.91 22.44 -13.64
CA VAL A 35 -0.83 23.07 -14.97
C VAL A 35 -2.17 23.02 -15.69
N THR A 36 -2.37 23.96 -16.60
CA THR A 36 -3.52 23.99 -17.51
C THR A 36 -3.37 22.92 -18.59
N ALA A 37 -4.42 22.68 -19.38
CA ALA A 37 -4.38 21.78 -20.53
C ALA A 37 -3.35 22.21 -21.62
N THR A 38 -2.91 23.47 -21.61
CA THR A 38 -1.85 23.98 -22.49
C THR A 38 -0.44 23.84 -21.90
N GLY A 39 -0.33 23.36 -20.65
CA GLY A 39 0.94 23.13 -19.96
C GLY A 39 1.50 24.34 -19.21
N GLU A 40 0.75 25.44 -19.13
CA GLU A 40 1.10 26.63 -18.36
C GLU A 40 0.79 26.43 -16.87
N ASP A 41 1.54 27.10 -15.99
CA ASP A 41 1.35 27.01 -14.54
C ASP A 41 -0.04 27.54 -14.15
N ASP A 42 -0.79 26.71 -13.41
CA ASP A 42 -2.10 27.07 -12.90
C ASP A 42 -1.99 27.55 -11.45
N THR A 43 -1.89 28.86 -11.28
CA THR A 43 -1.73 29.49 -9.96
C THR A 43 -3.01 29.50 -9.11
N SER A 44 -4.12 28.98 -9.62
CA SER A 44 -5.37 28.85 -8.86
C SER A 44 -5.40 27.61 -7.95
N ARG A 45 -4.48 26.65 -8.19
CA ARG A 45 -4.31 25.43 -7.41
C ARG A 45 -2.98 25.44 -6.68
N ASP A 46 -2.92 24.78 -5.54
CA ASP A 46 -1.71 24.69 -4.74
C ASP A 46 -0.70 23.70 -5.34
N VAL A 47 0.58 24.01 -5.15
CA VAL A 47 1.68 23.07 -5.44
C VAL A 47 1.70 22.00 -4.34
N HIS A 48 1.85 20.74 -4.74
CA HIS A 48 2.01 19.64 -3.80
C HIS A 48 3.45 19.13 -3.77
N TYR A 49 3.89 18.69 -2.60
CA TYR A 49 5.17 18.02 -2.44
C TYR A 49 4.92 16.60 -1.91
N GLU A 50 5.53 15.62 -2.54
CA GLU A 50 5.48 14.22 -2.11
C GLU A 50 6.90 13.73 -1.82
N GLY A 51 7.10 13.14 -0.65
CA GLY A 51 8.32 12.44 -0.29
C GLY A 51 8.24 10.95 -0.65
N SER A 52 9.39 10.40 -1.00
CA SER A 52 9.57 8.97 -1.20
C SER A 52 10.88 8.50 -0.57
N ALA A 53 10.82 7.37 0.12
CA ALA A 53 11.95 6.74 0.76
C ALA A 53 11.81 5.22 0.69
N SER A 54 12.81 4.50 1.17
CA SER A 54 12.78 3.04 1.24
C SER A 54 13.36 2.58 2.58
N LEU A 55 12.60 1.74 3.29
CA LEU A 55 13.00 1.17 4.57
C LEU A 55 13.32 -0.31 4.41
N MET A 56 14.51 -0.72 4.83
CA MET A 56 14.86 -2.15 4.86
C MET A 56 14.24 -2.81 6.09
N THR A 57 13.29 -3.70 5.88
CA THR A 57 12.65 -4.51 6.94
C THR A 57 13.14 -5.97 6.87
N PRO A 58 12.92 -6.79 7.90
CA PRO A 58 13.20 -8.22 7.82
C PRO A 58 12.44 -8.95 6.71
N ALA A 59 11.30 -8.40 6.26
CA ALA A 59 10.49 -8.95 5.17
C ALA A 59 10.92 -8.45 3.78
N GLY A 60 11.92 -7.55 3.70
CA GLY A 60 12.42 -6.95 2.46
C GLY A 60 12.35 -5.43 2.45
N ASN A 61 12.61 -4.84 1.28
CA ASN A 61 12.54 -3.39 1.08
C ASN A 61 11.09 -2.91 1.06
N LEU A 62 10.75 -2.00 1.97
CA LEU A 62 9.45 -1.38 2.08
C LEU A 62 9.52 0.04 1.49
N PRO A 63 8.99 0.27 0.28
CA PRO A 63 8.90 1.62 -0.27
C PRO A 63 7.90 2.43 0.56
N LEU A 64 8.27 3.67 0.87
CA LEU A 64 7.43 4.64 1.58
C LEU A 64 7.15 5.80 0.64
N SER A 65 5.89 6.23 0.62
CA SER A 65 5.44 7.45 -0.05
C SER A 65 4.57 8.23 0.93
N PHE A 66 4.75 9.54 0.97
CA PHE A 66 4.09 10.40 1.94
C PHE A 66 3.98 11.83 1.43
N ASP A 67 2.92 12.51 1.81
CA ASP A 67 2.74 13.92 1.49
C ASP A 67 3.62 14.79 2.39
N LEU A 68 4.11 15.89 1.83
CA LEU A 68 4.84 16.93 2.53
C LEU A 68 3.98 18.19 2.48
N GLU A 69 3.43 18.58 3.63
CA GLU A 69 2.71 19.83 3.78
C GLU A 69 3.71 20.99 3.73
N ALA A 70 4.12 21.43 2.54
CA ALA A 70 5.14 22.44 2.35
C ALA A 70 4.77 23.41 1.23
N SER A 71 5.19 24.67 1.37
CA SER A 71 4.94 25.74 0.41
C SER A 71 6.06 25.87 -0.63
N ASP A 72 7.26 25.40 -0.29
CA ASP A 72 8.43 25.41 -1.15
C ASP A 72 9.33 24.19 -0.90
N LEU A 73 10.39 24.06 -1.72
CA LEU A 73 11.32 22.93 -1.63
C LEU A 73 12.14 22.94 -0.33
N ALA A 74 12.50 24.09 0.21
CA ALA A 74 13.29 24.17 1.43
C ALA A 74 12.47 23.67 2.63
N GLU A 75 11.23 24.12 2.75
CA GLU A 75 10.28 23.63 3.75
C GLU A 75 10.00 22.14 3.57
N ALA A 76 9.85 21.65 2.34
CA ALA A 76 9.67 20.23 2.06
C ALA A 76 10.86 19.38 2.53
N ILE A 77 12.10 19.88 2.36
CA ILE A 77 13.32 19.22 2.87
C ILE A 77 13.34 19.21 4.40
N GLU A 78 12.95 20.31 5.05
CA GLU A 78 12.90 20.41 6.52
C GLU A 78 11.86 19.46 7.12
N LYS A 79 10.70 19.30 6.48
CA LYS A 79 9.60 18.43 6.92
C LYS A 79 9.79 16.95 6.60
N PHE A 80 10.71 16.63 5.68
CA PHE A 80 10.95 15.25 5.23
C PHE A 80 11.23 14.25 6.36
N PRO A 81 12.10 14.53 7.34
CA PRO A 81 12.43 13.56 8.39
C PRO A 81 11.24 13.21 9.29
N GLU A 82 10.36 14.18 9.57
CA GLU A 82 9.16 13.93 10.36
C GLU A 82 8.16 13.07 9.57
N ALA A 83 7.90 13.45 8.31
CA ALA A 83 6.95 12.76 7.46
C ALA A 83 7.37 11.30 7.15
N VAL A 84 8.66 11.05 6.90
CA VAL A 84 9.16 9.68 6.66
C VAL A 84 9.02 8.78 7.88
N ASN A 85 9.26 9.31 9.09
CA ASN A 85 9.11 8.55 10.33
C ASN A 85 7.63 8.20 10.56
N ALA A 86 6.73 9.17 10.38
CA ALA A 86 5.29 8.93 10.48
C ALA A 86 4.78 7.94 9.42
N ALA A 87 5.35 7.95 8.21
CA ALA A 87 5.02 6.98 7.17
C ALA A 87 5.56 5.58 7.50
N ALA A 88 6.78 5.48 8.03
CA ALA A 88 7.39 4.23 8.44
C ALA A 88 6.61 3.57 9.59
N GLU A 89 6.21 4.33 10.60
CA GLU A 89 5.40 3.82 11.72
C GLU A 89 4.06 3.25 11.24
N ARG A 90 3.34 4.01 10.41
CA ARG A 90 2.07 3.56 9.81
C ARG A 90 2.24 2.28 9.01
N ALA A 91 3.25 2.21 8.15
CA ALA A 91 3.49 1.04 7.31
C ALA A 91 3.87 -0.20 8.12
N ILE A 92 4.67 -0.03 9.19
CA ILE A 92 5.02 -1.13 10.09
C ILE A 92 3.78 -1.64 10.85
N ASP A 93 2.91 -0.75 11.30
CA ASP A 93 1.70 -1.14 12.02
C ASP A 93 0.69 -1.85 11.11
N GLU A 94 0.54 -1.40 9.87
CA GLU A 94 -0.27 -2.09 8.85
C GLU A 94 0.27 -3.51 8.58
N LEU A 95 1.60 -3.66 8.44
CA LEU A 95 2.23 -4.97 8.24
C LEU A 95 1.98 -5.92 9.43
N LYS A 96 2.07 -5.43 10.67
CA LYS A 96 1.76 -6.25 11.87
C LYS A 96 0.30 -6.69 11.86
N GLU A 97 -0.61 -5.80 11.49
CA GLU A 97 -2.04 -6.10 11.46
C GLU A 97 -2.37 -7.13 10.38
N MET A 98 -1.76 -7.03 9.19
CA MET A 98 -1.87 -8.05 8.15
C MET A 98 -1.38 -9.43 8.63
N GLN A 99 -0.24 -9.48 9.34
CA GLN A 99 0.29 -10.74 9.90
C GLN A 99 -0.67 -11.37 10.93
N ARG A 100 -1.34 -10.54 11.75
CA ARG A 100 -2.38 -10.99 12.68
C ARG A 100 -3.59 -11.56 11.95
N GLN A 101 -4.08 -10.89 10.91
CA GLN A 101 -5.21 -11.38 10.12
C GLN A 101 -4.89 -12.70 9.40
N GLN A 102 -3.66 -12.84 8.88
CA GLN A 102 -3.21 -14.08 8.24
C GLN A 102 -3.08 -15.24 9.22
N SER A 103 -2.56 -15.00 10.43
CA SER A 103 -2.46 -16.04 11.48
C SER A 103 -3.83 -16.45 12.03
N GLN A 104 -4.78 -15.51 12.16
CA GLN A 104 -6.15 -15.82 12.57
C GLN A 104 -6.93 -16.63 11.52
N ARG A 105 -6.69 -16.44 10.22
CA ARG A 105 -7.30 -17.26 9.16
C ARG A 105 -6.92 -18.75 9.22
N ILE A 106 -5.80 -19.10 9.85
CA ILE A 106 -5.36 -20.50 10.00
C ILE A 106 -6.00 -21.16 11.23
N GLN A 107 -6.40 -20.36 12.24
CA GLN A 107 -7.16 -20.82 13.40
C GLN A 107 -8.65 -20.51 13.22
N VAL A 108 -9.31 -21.25 12.32
CA VAL A 108 -10.74 -21.54 12.47
C VAL A 108 -10.85 -22.98 12.99
N PRO A 109 -10.99 -23.19 14.31
CA PRO A 109 -11.37 -24.49 14.85
C PRO A 109 -12.89 -24.65 14.76
N GLY A 110 -13.33 -25.55 13.87
CA GLY A 110 -14.53 -26.35 14.10
C GLY A 110 -15.81 -25.93 13.39
N GLN A 111 -16.20 -26.73 12.40
CA GLN A 111 -17.51 -27.37 12.47
C GLN A 111 -17.28 -28.88 12.36
N GLY A 112 -17.51 -29.60 13.45
CA GLY A 112 -17.58 -31.06 13.42
C GLY A 112 -18.79 -31.52 12.62
N GLY A 113 -18.68 -32.69 12.01
CA GLY A 113 -19.81 -33.34 11.35
C GLY A 113 -19.37 -34.36 10.32
N ASP A 114 -19.32 -35.62 10.77
CA ASP A 114 -19.49 -36.84 9.98
C ASP A 114 -18.39 -37.29 8.99
N GLY A 115 -18.02 -38.57 9.13
CA GLY A 115 -17.43 -39.36 8.04
C GLY A 115 -15.94 -39.62 8.16
N GLY A 116 -15.55 -40.77 8.72
CA GLY A 116 -14.15 -41.19 8.69
C GLY A 116 -13.85 -42.53 9.35
N TYR A 117 -14.48 -43.60 8.85
CA TYR A 117 -14.09 -45.02 8.93
C TYR A 117 -12.76 -45.34 9.65
N GLY A 118 -12.85 -46.08 10.77
CA GLY A 118 -11.68 -46.67 11.40
C GLY A 118 -12.02 -47.80 12.36
N GLY A 119 -11.72 -49.03 11.94
CA GLY A 119 -11.28 -50.11 12.85
C GLY A 119 -12.38 -51.03 13.37
N GLY A 120 -12.33 -52.30 12.95
CA GLY A 120 -13.28 -53.32 13.31
C GLY A 120 -13.09 -53.94 14.69
N GLN A 121 -14.14 -54.62 15.15
CA GLN A 121 -14.16 -55.79 16.03
C GLN A 121 -15.62 -56.26 16.02
N GLY A 122 -15.95 -57.40 15.44
CA GLY A 122 -15.64 -58.71 16.02
C GLY A 122 -16.91 -59.23 16.69
N GLY A 123 -17.79 -59.88 15.91
CA GLY A 123 -19.08 -60.37 16.39
C GLY A 123 -19.48 -61.67 15.70
N GLY A 124 -18.74 -62.74 16.03
CA GLY A 124 -19.04 -64.10 15.61
C GLY A 124 -20.33 -64.60 16.25
N ARG A 125 -21.23 -65.11 15.40
CA ARG A 125 -22.49 -65.78 15.76
C ARG A 125 -22.17 -67.12 16.43
N ILE A 126 -22.82 -67.42 17.55
CA ILE A 126 -22.94 -68.78 18.07
C ILE A 126 -24.41 -69.17 17.91
N GLN A 127 -24.64 -70.25 17.16
CA GLN A 127 -25.91 -70.95 17.00
C GLN A 127 -25.99 -72.08 18.04
N PHE A 128 -27.21 -72.28 18.56
CA PHE A 128 -27.81 -73.43 19.27
C PHE A 128 -26.90 -74.43 19.99
#